data_AF-A0A957C0T2-F1
#
_entry.id   AF-A0A957C0T2-F1
#
_cell.length_a   1.000
_cell.length_b   1.000
_cell.length_c   1.000
_cell.angle_alpha   90.00
_cell.angle_beta   90.00
_cell.angle_gamma   90.00
#
_symmetry.space_group_name_H-M   'P 1'
#
loop_
_entity.id
_entity.type
_entity.pdbx_description
1 polymer ?
#
loop_
_entity_poly.entity_id
_entity_poly.type
_entity_poly.pdbx_seq_one_letter_code
_entity_poly.pdbx_strand_id
1 'polypeptide(L)'
;GMVTQETYLFHDTIRTNLLYARPDATWADIEAACKAANIHDFIAGLPDGYDTVVGERGYRLSGGEKQRVAIARVILKDPRLLVLDEATSSLDSQSEALIQEALGRVQQGRTSIVIAHRLSTILAADHILVLDRGEIVESGTHVELLEANGLYADLYETQFKDSRYTEPPAAVAGD
;
A
#
# COMPACT_ATOMS: atom_id res chain seq x y z
N GLY A 1 4.89 11.19 1.06
CA GLY A 1 3.50 10.87 0.72
C GLY A 1 3.02 9.86 1.71
N MET A 2 1.70 9.76 1.91
CA MET A 2 1.12 8.86 2.89
C MET A 2 -0.08 8.17 2.26
N VAL A 3 -0.22 6.87 2.52
CA VAL A 3 -1.43 6.10 2.25
C VAL A 3 -1.92 5.59 3.60
N THR A 4 -3.08 6.08 4.03
CA THR A 4 -3.72 5.71 5.29
C THR A 4 -4.78 4.63 5.05
N GLN A 5 -5.12 3.88 6.10
CA GLN A 5 -6.21 2.90 6.10
C GLN A 5 -7.52 3.52 5.60
N GLU A 6 -7.91 4.66 6.17
CA GLU A 6 -9.08 5.43 5.72
C GLU A 6 -8.65 6.48 4.69
N THR A 7 -9.13 6.33 3.45
CA THR A 7 -8.91 7.34 2.41
C THR A 7 -10.05 8.35 2.38
N TYR A 8 -9.70 9.62 2.59
CA TYR A 8 -10.62 10.73 2.41
C TYR A 8 -10.62 11.25 0.97
N LEU A 9 -11.81 11.36 0.38
CA LEU A 9 -12.03 12.03 -0.90
C LEU A 9 -12.92 13.25 -0.66
N PHE A 10 -12.55 14.37 -1.28
CA PHE A 10 -13.36 15.58 -1.28
C PHE A 10 -14.63 15.34 -2.10
N HIS A 11 -15.70 16.05 -1.73
CA HIS A 11 -16.93 16.04 -2.51
C HIS A 11 -16.77 16.88 -3.79
N ASP A 12 -16.12 16.30 -4.78
CA ASP A 12 -15.76 16.91 -6.07
C ASP A 12 -15.56 15.79 -7.11
N THR A 13 -15.20 16.13 -8.35
CA THR A 13 -14.86 15.16 -9.39
C THR A 13 -13.65 14.30 -9.00
N ILE A 14 -13.56 13.10 -9.59
CA ILE A 14 -12.38 12.24 -9.46
C ILE A 14 -11.14 13.01 -9.96
N ARG A 15 -11.25 13.74 -11.07
CA ARG A 15 -10.19 14.60 -11.61
C ARG A 15 -9.70 15.63 -10.60
N THR A 16 -10.59 16.38 -9.97
CA THR A 16 -10.23 17.38 -8.96
C THR A 16 -9.55 16.71 -7.76
N ASN A 17 -10.08 15.57 -7.33
CA ASN A 17 -9.48 14.79 -6.25
C ASN A 17 -8.04 14.38 -6.59
N LEU A 18 -7.74 13.99 -7.84
CA LEU A 18 -6.38 13.64 -8.29
C LEU A 18 -5.46 14.86 -8.39
N LEU A 19 -5.94 15.95 -9.00
CA LEU A 19 -5.19 17.21 -9.16
C LEU A 19 -4.84 17.87 -7.83
N TYR A 20 -5.58 17.58 -6.75
CA TYR A 20 -5.19 18.03 -5.41
C TYR A 20 -3.76 17.58 -5.02
N ALA A 21 -3.29 16.44 -5.53
CA ALA A 21 -1.94 15.94 -5.28
C ALA A 21 -0.86 16.67 -6.08
N ARG A 22 -1.19 17.12 -7.29
CA ARG A 22 -0.31 17.86 -8.21
C ARG A 22 -1.17 18.72 -9.17
N PRO A 23 -1.40 20.02 -8.86
CA PRO A 23 -2.35 20.85 -9.59
C PRO A 23 -2.02 21.11 -11.06
N ASP A 24 -0.76 21.00 -11.42
CA ASP A 24 -0.20 21.20 -12.77
C ASP A 24 -0.08 19.89 -13.58
N ALA A 25 -0.57 18.76 -13.04
CA ALA A 25 -0.53 17.49 -13.74
C ALA A 25 -1.32 17.54 -15.07
N THR A 26 -0.69 17.05 -16.14
CA THR A 26 -1.34 16.92 -17.44
C THR A 26 -2.32 15.75 -17.44
N TRP A 27 -3.19 15.69 -18.46
CA TRP A 27 -4.06 14.52 -18.64
C TRP A 27 -3.27 13.20 -18.75
N ALA A 28 -2.15 13.20 -19.47
CA ALA A 28 -1.31 12.03 -19.62
C ALA A 28 -0.75 11.54 -18.28
N ASP A 29 -0.39 12.47 -17.39
CA ASP A 29 0.07 12.14 -16.04
C ASP A 29 -1.04 11.51 -15.19
N ILE A 30 -2.24 12.09 -15.23
CA ILE A 30 -3.43 11.61 -14.52
C ILE A 30 -3.76 10.17 -14.98
N GLU A 31 -3.78 9.96 -16.29
CA GLU A 31 -4.06 8.66 -16.89
C GLU A 31 -3.00 7.63 -16.49
N ALA A 32 -1.71 7.97 -16.61
CA ALA A 32 -0.60 7.10 -16.23
C ALA A 32 -0.66 6.71 -14.73
N ALA A 33 -0.93 7.66 -13.85
CA ALA A 33 -1.06 7.40 -12.43
C ALA A 33 -2.25 6.50 -12.09
N CYS A 34 -3.40 6.72 -12.72
CA CYS A 34 -4.58 5.87 -12.54
C CYS A 34 -4.39 4.45 -13.10
N LYS A 35 -3.64 4.29 -14.20
CA LYS A 35 -3.25 2.97 -14.73
C LYS A 35 -2.32 2.25 -13.78
N ALA A 36 -1.29 2.93 -13.30
CA ALA A 36 -0.36 2.37 -12.31
C ALA A 36 -1.07 1.97 -11.00
N ALA A 37 -2.13 2.69 -10.62
CA ALA A 37 -2.97 2.39 -9.47
C ALA A 37 -4.12 1.40 -9.73
N ASN A 38 -4.21 0.79 -10.92
CA ASN A 38 -5.27 -0.16 -11.29
C ASN A 38 -6.72 0.40 -11.11
N ILE A 39 -6.94 1.69 -11.41
CA ILE A 39 -8.25 2.35 -11.28
C ILE A 39 -8.73 3.02 -12.57
N HIS A 40 -7.88 3.15 -13.58
CA HIS A 40 -8.21 3.80 -14.84
C HIS A 40 -9.44 3.20 -15.53
N ASP A 41 -9.46 1.89 -15.77
CA ASP A 41 -10.54 1.24 -16.53
C ASP A 41 -11.90 1.37 -15.82
N PHE A 42 -11.90 1.30 -14.49
CA PHE A 42 -13.08 1.57 -13.68
C PHE A 42 -13.57 3.01 -13.88
N ILE A 43 -12.69 4.00 -13.75
CA ILE A 43 -13.06 5.42 -13.91
C ILE A 43 -13.56 5.66 -15.35
N ALA A 44 -12.87 5.15 -16.36
CA ALA A 44 -13.23 5.29 -17.76
C ALA A 44 -14.58 4.62 -18.11
N GLY A 45 -14.99 3.60 -17.35
CA GLY A 45 -16.30 2.96 -17.49
C GLY A 45 -17.47 3.70 -16.82
N LEU A 46 -17.20 4.74 -16.01
CA LEU A 46 -18.26 5.58 -15.42
C LEU A 46 -18.89 6.49 -16.49
N PRO A 47 -20.19 6.84 -16.38
CA PRO A 47 -20.87 7.69 -17.37
C PRO A 47 -20.16 9.03 -17.63
N ASP A 48 -19.63 9.65 -16.57
CA ASP A 48 -18.92 10.93 -16.64
C ASP A 48 -17.39 10.76 -16.55
N GLY A 49 -16.90 9.53 -16.60
CA GLY A 49 -15.47 9.24 -16.54
C GLY A 49 -14.81 9.87 -15.31
N TYR A 50 -13.73 10.61 -15.55
CA TYR A 50 -12.99 11.37 -14.54
C TYR A 50 -13.72 12.59 -14.00
N ASP A 51 -14.76 13.07 -14.69
CA ASP A 51 -15.59 14.18 -14.25
C ASP A 51 -16.74 13.71 -13.33
N THR A 52 -16.82 12.40 -13.05
CA THR A 52 -17.75 11.83 -12.05
C THR A 52 -17.50 12.46 -10.68
N VAL A 53 -18.54 13.06 -10.10
CA VAL A 53 -18.51 13.61 -8.73
C VAL A 53 -18.56 12.48 -7.71
N VAL A 54 -17.65 12.46 -6.74
CA VAL A 54 -17.59 11.50 -5.63
C VAL A 54 -17.83 12.19 -4.28
N GLY A 55 -17.99 11.44 -3.19
CA GLY A 55 -18.22 11.98 -1.83
C GLY A 55 -19.67 11.81 -1.34
N GLU A 56 -20.06 12.53 -0.28
CA GLU A 56 -21.32 12.29 0.45
C GLU A 56 -22.60 12.30 -0.41
N ARG A 57 -22.62 13.11 -1.47
CA ARG A 57 -23.75 13.22 -2.43
C ARG A 57 -23.39 12.81 -3.86
N GLY A 58 -22.19 12.27 -4.07
CA GLY A 58 -21.70 11.82 -5.38
C GLY A 58 -21.79 10.30 -5.54
N TYR A 59 -21.14 9.80 -6.59
CA TYR A 59 -20.91 8.37 -6.77
C TYR A 59 -20.20 7.79 -5.54
N ARG A 60 -20.72 6.68 -5.01
CA ARG A 60 -20.17 5.99 -3.85
C ARG A 60 -19.14 4.98 -4.29
N LEU A 61 -17.87 5.38 -4.23
CA LEU A 61 -16.75 4.47 -4.43
C LEU A 61 -16.70 3.42 -3.32
N SER A 62 -16.40 2.18 -3.69
CA SER A 62 -16.07 1.11 -2.75
C SER A 62 -14.80 1.43 -1.96
N GLY A 63 -14.55 0.73 -0.85
CA GLY A 63 -13.32 0.92 -0.07
C GLY A 63 -12.06 0.72 -0.92
N GLY A 64 -12.05 -0.31 -1.78
CA GLY A 64 -10.93 -0.63 -2.65
C GLY A 64 -10.73 0.43 -3.74
N GLU A 65 -11.80 0.93 -4.34
CA GLU A 65 -11.71 2.04 -5.30
C GLU A 65 -11.17 3.31 -4.65
N LYS A 66 -11.64 3.67 -3.45
CA LYS A 66 -11.12 4.83 -2.72
C LYS A 66 -9.62 4.70 -2.46
N GLN A 67 -9.16 3.54 -1.99
CA GLN A 67 -7.73 3.30 -1.79
C GLN A 67 -6.93 3.42 -3.09
N ARG A 68 -7.41 2.85 -4.19
CA ARG A 68 -6.73 2.98 -5.49
C ARG A 68 -6.67 4.43 -5.99
N VAL A 69 -7.69 5.24 -5.73
CA VAL A 69 -7.61 6.71 -5.97
C VAL A 69 -6.57 7.38 -5.07
N ALA A 70 -6.45 6.98 -3.79
CA ALA A 70 -5.39 7.45 -2.90
C ALA A 70 -3.99 7.10 -3.44
N ILE A 71 -3.81 5.88 -3.93
CA ILE A 71 -2.54 5.43 -4.51
C ILE A 71 -2.21 6.23 -5.77
N ALA A 72 -3.19 6.48 -6.64
CA ALA A 72 -3.02 7.34 -7.82
C ALA A 72 -2.57 8.76 -7.43
N ARG A 73 -3.11 9.34 -6.36
CA ARG A 73 -2.65 10.65 -5.82
C ARG A 73 -1.19 10.60 -5.38
N VAL A 74 -0.79 9.53 -4.70
CA VAL A 74 0.60 9.36 -4.26
C VAL A 74 1.54 9.22 -5.45
N ILE A 75 1.14 8.46 -6.48
CA ILE A 75 1.90 8.34 -7.74
C ILE A 75 2.06 9.71 -8.39
N LEU A 76 0.98 10.47 -8.53
CA LEU A 76 1.02 11.82 -9.12
C LEU A 76 1.95 12.77 -8.36
N LYS A 77 1.91 12.70 -7.03
CA LYS A 77 2.74 13.53 -6.16
C LYS A 77 4.23 13.16 -6.22
N ASP A 78 4.55 11.94 -6.62
CA ASP A 78 5.91 11.38 -6.69
C ASP A 78 6.82 11.73 -5.49
N PRO A 79 6.43 11.37 -4.25
CA PRO A 79 7.19 11.73 -3.07
C PRO A 79 8.43 10.83 -2.88
N ARG A 80 9.54 11.40 -2.42
CA ARG A 80 10.76 10.62 -2.10
C ARG A 80 10.62 9.67 -0.90
N LEU A 81 9.77 10.04 0.06
CA LEU A 81 9.47 9.27 1.27
C LEU A 81 7.99 8.88 1.25
N LEU A 82 7.71 7.59 1.45
CA LEU A 82 6.37 7.02 1.52
C LEU A 82 6.10 6.46 2.91
N VAL A 83 4.90 6.71 3.45
CA VAL A 83 4.40 6.08 4.67
C VAL A 83 3.14 5.30 4.33
N LEU A 84 3.13 4.01 4.62
CA LEU A 84 2.03 3.09 4.35
C LEU A 84 1.51 2.53 5.67
N ASP A 85 0.23 2.76 5.95
CA ASP A 85 -0.47 2.24 7.12
C ASP A 85 -1.36 1.07 6.68
N GLU A 86 -0.86 -0.16 6.83
CA GLU A 86 -1.43 -1.35 6.19
C GLU A 86 -2.58 -1.95 7.00
N ALA A 87 -3.79 -1.47 6.75
CA ALA A 87 -5.00 -2.15 7.20
C ALA A 87 -5.97 -2.35 6.03
N THR A 88 -5.70 -3.40 5.25
CA THR A 88 -6.50 -3.89 4.11
C THR A 88 -7.60 -4.88 4.53
N SER A 89 -7.85 -5.05 5.83
CA SER A 89 -8.72 -6.10 6.39
C SER A 89 -10.21 -6.00 6.03
N SER A 90 -10.66 -4.86 5.49
CA SER A 90 -12.06 -4.63 5.11
C SER A 90 -12.34 -4.75 3.61
N LEU A 91 -11.38 -5.22 2.82
CA LEU A 91 -11.50 -5.31 1.36
C LEU A 91 -11.73 -6.75 0.89
N ASP A 92 -12.39 -6.90 -0.26
CA ASP A 92 -12.47 -8.19 -0.95
C ASP A 92 -11.09 -8.58 -1.53
N SER A 93 -10.85 -9.88 -1.69
CA SER A 93 -9.55 -10.43 -2.09
C SER A 93 -9.07 -9.93 -3.46
N GLN A 94 -9.97 -9.60 -4.40
CA GLN A 94 -9.59 -9.09 -5.71
C GLN A 94 -9.13 -7.64 -5.60
N SER A 95 -9.87 -6.79 -4.89
CA SER A 95 -9.47 -5.41 -4.65
C SER A 95 -8.13 -5.33 -3.93
N GLU A 96 -7.92 -6.19 -2.95
CA GLU A 96 -6.70 -6.29 -2.17
C GLU A 96 -5.47 -6.62 -3.05
N ALA A 97 -5.58 -7.62 -3.93
CA ALA A 97 -4.49 -7.98 -4.84
C ALA A 97 -4.08 -6.81 -5.75
N LEU A 98 -5.07 -6.09 -6.31
CA LEU A 98 -4.81 -4.92 -7.15
C LEU A 98 -4.14 -3.77 -6.39
N ILE A 99 -4.48 -3.60 -5.12
CA ILE A 99 -3.89 -2.58 -4.24
C ILE A 99 -2.44 -2.95 -3.90
N GLN A 100 -2.18 -4.20 -3.55
CA GLN A 100 -0.82 -4.69 -3.26
C GLN A 100 0.10 -4.54 -4.48
N GLU A 101 -0.39 -4.88 -5.67
CA GLU A 101 0.35 -4.66 -6.91
C GLU A 101 0.67 -3.17 -7.13
N ALA A 102 -0.32 -2.30 -6.95
CA ALA A 102 -0.13 -0.86 -7.10
C ALA A 102 0.87 -0.30 -6.06
N LEU A 103 0.77 -0.72 -4.80
CA LEU A 103 1.71 -0.33 -3.73
C LEU A 103 3.12 -0.83 -4.02
N GLY A 104 3.28 -2.04 -4.55
CA GLY A 104 4.58 -2.55 -4.98
C GLY A 104 5.25 -1.65 -6.01
N ARG A 105 4.51 -1.22 -7.04
CA ARG A 105 4.99 -0.27 -8.06
C ARG A 105 5.34 1.10 -7.46
N VAL A 106 4.56 1.57 -6.48
CA VAL A 106 4.80 2.85 -5.82
C VAL A 106 6.04 2.82 -4.94
N GLN A 107 6.37 1.70 -4.32
CA GLN A 107 7.52 1.63 -3.43
C GLN A 107 8.87 1.60 -4.19
N GLN A 108 8.86 1.17 -5.46
CA GLN A 108 10.09 1.09 -6.27
C GLN A 108 10.81 2.43 -6.39
N GLY A 109 12.10 2.44 -6.05
CA GLY A 109 12.94 3.63 -6.12
C GLY A 109 12.65 4.70 -5.05
N ARG A 110 11.84 4.38 -4.03
CA ARG A 110 11.45 5.31 -2.97
C ARG A 110 11.72 4.72 -1.59
N THR A 111 12.10 5.57 -0.64
CA THR A 111 12.18 5.15 0.77
C THR A 111 10.77 4.98 1.31
N SER A 112 10.46 3.80 1.83
CA SER A 112 9.11 3.46 2.30
C SER A 112 9.15 3.00 3.75
N ILE A 113 8.30 3.61 4.57
CA ILE A 113 8.03 3.20 5.95
C ILE A 113 6.67 2.52 5.93
N VAL A 114 6.65 1.23 6.24
CA VAL A 114 5.43 0.42 6.16
C VAL A 114 5.12 -0.14 7.54
N ILE A 115 3.92 0.15 8.02
CA ILE A 115 3.35 -0.48 9.22
C ILE A 115 2.70 -1.76 8.73
N ALA A 116 3.36 -2.89 8.93
CA ALA A 116 2.97 -4.17 8.35
C ALA A 116 2.13 -5.01 9.30
N HIS A 117 1.05 -5.60 8.78
CA HIS A 117 0.26 -6.64 9.45
C HIS A 117 0.26 -7.96 8.68
N ARG A 118 1.00 -8.04 7.57
CA ARG A 118 1.08 -9.19 6.67
C ARG A 118 2.50 -9.70 6.54
N LEU A 119 2.65 -11.02 6.56
CA LEU A 119 3.97 -11.65 6.41
C LEU A 119 4.64 -11.27 5.09
N SER A 120 3.90 -11.24 3.97
CA SER A 120 4.47 -10.86 2.67
C SER A 120 5.13 -9.49 2.68
N THR A 121 4.53 -8.52 3.40
CA THR A 121 5.05 -7.17 3.54
C THR A 121 6.30 -7.15 4.43
N ILE A 122 6.27 -7.91 5.52
CA ILE A 122 7.40 -8.06 6.45
C ILE A 122 8.61 -8.70 5.74
N LEU A 123 8.39 -9.78 4.99
CA LEU A 123 9.45 -10.51 4.28
C LEU A 123 10.08 -9.70 3.15
N ALA A 124 9.33 -8.76 2.56
CA ALA A 124 9.83 -7.89 1.51
C ALA A 124 10.62 -6.69 2.04
N ALA A 125 10.67 -6.47 3.36
CA ALA A 125 11.34 -5.33 3.95
C ALA A 125 12.86 -5.50 4.01
N ASP A 126 13.59 -4.46 3.59
CA ASP A 126 15.04 -4.41 3.70
C ASP A 126 15.50 -4.30 5.18
N HIS A 127 14.66 -3.70 6.03
CA HIS A 127 14.93 -3.51 7.45
C HIS A 127 13.61 -3.47 8.25
N ILE A 128 13.60 -4.12 9.41
CA ILE A 128 12.44 -4.26 10.29
C ILE A 128 12.75 -3.62 11.63
N LEU A 129 11.81 -2.83 12.14
CA LEU A 129 11.84 -2.24 13.48
C LEU A 129 10.68 -2.81 14.29
N VAL A 130 10.99 -3.44 15.42
CA VAL A 130 9.99 -4.04 16.31
C VAL A 130 9.70 -3.07 17.44
N LEU A 131 8.44 -2.67 17.58
CA LEU A 131 7.99 -1.77 18.64
C LEU A 131 7.28 -2.55 19.76
N ASP A 132 7.67 -2.33 21.01
CA ASP A 132 6.90 -2.71 22.20
C ASP A 132 6.72 -1.48 23.10
N ARG A 133 5.48 -1.23 23.55
CA ARG A 133 5.13 -0.14 24.49
C ARG A 133 5.72 1.24 24.14
N GLY A 134 5.86 1.54 22.85
CA GLY A 134 6.35 2.83 22.36
C GLY A 134 7.88 2.94 22.21
N GLU A 135 8.60 1.84 22.44
CA GLU A 135 10.06 1.77 22.27
C GLU A 135 10.41 0.75 21.17
N ILE A 136 11.51 1.02 20.43
CA ILE A 136 12.07 0.04 19.50
C ILE A 136 12.89 -0.95 20.32
N VAL A 137 12.40 -2.19 20.40
CA VAL A 137 13.03 -3.26 21.20
C VAL A 137 13.95 -4.15 20.38
N GLU A 138 13.71 -4.25 19.07
CA GLU A 138 14.58 -4.99 18.14
C GLU A 138 14.65 -4.29 16.78
N SER A 139 15.76 -4.48 16.07
CA SER A 139 15.98 -3.94 14.73
C SER A 139 16.90 -4.84 13.91
N GLY A 140 16.55 -5.13 12.67
CA GLY A 140 17.37 -6.00 11.81
C GLY A 140 16.62 -6.45 10.57
N THR A 141 17.22 -7.37 9.84
CA THR A 141 16.56 -8.11 8.76
C THR A 141 15.67 -9.23 9.32
N HIS A 142 14.78 -9.79 8.49
CA HIS A 142 13.94 -10.93 8.87
C HIS A 142 14.75 -12.09 9.46
N VAL A 143 15.87 -12.44 8.81
CA VAL A 143 16.73 -13.56 9.22
C VAL A 143 17.39 -13.27 10.57
N GLU A 144 17.99 -12.10 10.73
CA GLU A 144 18.65 -11.70 11.99
C GLU A 144 17.68 -11.71 13.17
N LEU A 145 16.45 -11.22 12.96
CA LEU A 145 15.43 -11.16 14.01
C LEU A 145 14.84 -12.53 14.37
N LEU A 146 14.73 -13.46 13.40
CA LEU A 146 14.35 -14.83 13.69
C LEU A 146 15.44 -15.56 14.49
N GLU A 147 16.70 -15.41 14.10
CA GLU A 147 17.84 -16.04 14.80
C GLU A 147 18.02 -15.50 16.22
N ALA A 148 17.70 -14.22 16.44
CA ALA A 148 17.72 -13.61 17.77
C ALA A 148 16.68 -14.21 18.73
N ASN A 149 15.65 -14.89 18.20
CA ASN A 149 14.60 -15.57 18.96
C ASN A 149 13.96 -14.65 20.03
N GLY A 150 13.71 -13.39 19.64
CA GLY A 150 13.08 -12.35 20.46
C GLY A 150 11.57 -12.21 20.24
N LEU A 151 11.02 -11.03 20.55
CA LEU A 151 9.60 -10.70 20.36
C LEU A 151 9.19 -10.84 18.88
N TYR A 152 10.08 -10.51 17.95
CA TYR A 152 9.83 -10.72 16.53
C TYR A 152 9.53 -12.19 16.19
N ALA A 153 10.38 -13.11 16.67
CA ALA A 153 10.23 -14.54 16.42
C ALA A 153 8.93 -15.07 17.04
N ASP A 154 8.60 -14.65 18.27
CA ASP A 154 7.34 -15.02 18.93
C ASP A 154 6.11 -14.56 18.13
N LEU A 155 6.14 -13.32 17.63
CA LEU A 155 5.07 -12.77 16.78
C LEU A 155 4.96 -13.55 15.47
N TYR A 156 6.10 -13.88 14.84
CA TYR A 156 6.15 -14.65 13.61
C TYR A 156 5.53 -16.03 13.78
N GLU A 157 5.95 -16.75 14.82
CA GLU A 157 5.46 -18.09 15.17
C GLU A 157 3.95 -18.08 15.44
N THR A 158 3.48 -17.10 16.21
CA THR A 158 2.07 -17.03 16.64
C THR A 158 1.13 -16.59 15.52
N GLN A 159 1.54 -15.63 14.67
CA GLN A 159 0.66 -15.05 13.66
C GLN A 159 0.73 -15.77 12.31
N PHE A 160 1.88 -16.37 11.96
CA PHE A 160 2.11 -16.84 10.59
C PHE A 160 2.40 -18.33 10.45
N LYS A 161 2.82 -19.02 11.51
CA LYS A 161 3.15 -20.46 11.41
C LYS A 161 1.94 -21.38 11.24
N ASP A 162 0.78 -20.99 11.79
CA ASP A 162 -0.49 -21.68 11.53
C ASP A 162 -1.07 -21.38 10.12
N SER A 163 -0.52 -20.38 9.42
CA SER A 163 -0.95 -19.96 8.09
C SER A 163 -0.11 -20.59 6.96
N ARG A 164 0.05 -21.93 6.93
CA ARG A 164 0.55 -22.73 5.78
C ARG A 164 1.60 -22.04 4.88
N TYR A 165 2.62 -21.40 5.44
CA TYR A 165 3.73 -20.85 4.66
C TYR A 165 4.90 -21.83 4.70
N THR A 166 5.27 -22.38 3.56
CA THR A 166 6.47 -23.20 3.41
C THR A 166 7.65 -22.25 3.23
N GLU A 167 8.64 -22.31 4.12
CA GLU A 167 9.88 -21.53 3.98
C GLU A 167 10.47 -21.68 2.56
N PRO A 168 10.92 -20.60 1.91
CA PRO A 168 11.76 -20.74 0.73
C PRO A 168 13.07 -21.43 1.14
N PRO A 169 13.59 -22.36 0.31
CA PRO A 169 14.76 -23.14 0.65
C PRO A 169 15.94 -22.23 0.96
N ALA A 170 16.62 -22.50 2.08
CA ALA A 170 17.81 -21.79 2.53
C ALA A 170 18.81 -21.66 1.38
N ALA A 171 19.26 -20.43 1.13
CA ALA A 171 20.29 -20.17 0.15
C ALA A 171 21.52 -21.03 0.49
N VAL A 172 21.88 -21.92 -0.43
CA VAL A 172 23.05 -22.78 -0.31
C VAL A 172 24.27 -21.86 -0.23
N ALA A 173 24.90 -21.80 0.93
CA ALA A 173 26.19 -21.15 1.09
C ALA A 173 27.17 -21.84 0.14
N GLY A 174 27.65 -21.12 -0.86
CA GLY A 174 28.63 -21.62 -1.82
C GLY A 174 29.98 -21.82 -1.14
N ASP A 175 30.58 -22.99 -1.39
CA ASP A 175 31.99 -23.34 -1.14
C ASP A 175 32.97 -22.38 -1.85
#